data_AF-A0A7X2MPY2-F1
#
_entry.id   AF-A0A7X2MPY2-F1
#
_cell.length_a   1.000
_cell.length_b   1.000
_cell.length_c   1.000
_cell.angle_alpha   90.00
_cell.angle_beta   90.00
_cell.angle_gamma   90.00
#
_symmetry.space_group_name_H-M   'P 1'
#
loop_
_entity.id
_entity.type
_entity.pdbx_description
1 polymer ?
#
loop_
_entity_poly.entity_id
_entity_poly.type
_entity_poly.pdbx_seq_one_letter_code
_entity_poly.pdbx_strand_id
1 'polypeptide(L)' 'YTPEAQNIITHYYYRVNNAQLMAEQKDRFPQTNLFRVEEAFGGWDKVMKAHFVSGGELDKLLAAGRG' A
#
# COMPACT_ATOMS: atom_id res chain seq x y z
N TYR A 1 3.34 18.81 -2.34
CA TYR A 1 2.05 19.15 -1.70
C TYR A 1 2.28 20.12 -0.58
N THR A 2 1.44 21.15 -0.47
CA THR A 2 1.54 22.09 0.66
C THR A 2 1.13 21.40 1.96
N PRO A 3 1.58 21.88 3.13
CA PRO A 3 1.14 21.36 4.43
C PRO A 3 -0.39 21.32 4.59
N GLU A 4 -1.09 22.32 4.08
CA GLU A 4 -2.56 22.43 4.16
C GLU A 4 -3.23 21.32 3.34
N ALA A 5 -2.74 21.07 2.13
CA ALA A 5 -3.24 19.98 1.29
C ALA A 5 -3.06 18.62 1.97
N GLN A 6 -1.91 18.39 2.62
CA GLN A 6 -1.66 17.17 3.38
C GLN A 6 -2.63 17.04 4.56
N ASN A 7 -2.90 18.13 5.29
CA ASN A 7 -3.88 18.12 6.37
C ASN A 7 -5.27 17.71 5.86
N ILE A 8 -5.74 18.29 4.76
CA ILE A 8 -7.05 17.93 4.17
C ILE A 8 -7.09 16.45 3.81
N ILE A 9 -6.03 15.91 3.19
CA ILE A 9 -5.93 14.49 2.82
C ILE A 9 -6.11 13.57 4.05
N THR A 10 -5.57 13.94 5.21
CA THR A 10 -5.75 13.15 6.44
C THR A 10 -7.19 13.11 6.95
N HIS A 11 -8.02 14.11 6.66
CA HIS A 11 -9.44 14.09 7.06
C HIS A 11 -10.20 12.96 6.35
N TYR A 12 -9.75 12.56 5.17
CA TYR A 12 -10.26 11.42 4.39
C TYR A 12 -9.53 10.11 4.67
N TYR A 13 -8.85 9.97 5.81
CA TYR A 13 -8.17 8.74 6.27
C TYR A 13 -6.99 8.27 5.42
N TYR A 14 -6.41 9.15 4.61
CA TYR A 14 -5.17 8.86 3.92
C TYR A 14 -3.96 9.22 4.79
N ARG A 15 -2.98 8.32 4.83
CA ARG A 15 -1.64 8.62 5.38
C ARG A 15 -0.88 9.50 4.40
N VAL A 16 -0.24 10.54 4.91
CA VAL A 16 0.55 11.48 4.13
C VAL A 16 2.03 11.36 4.47
N ASN A 17 2.90 11.81 3.56
CA ASN A 17 4.35 11.80 3.77
C ASN A 17 4.82 13.05 4.54
N ASN A 18 4.24 13.26 5.72
CA ASN A 18 4.65 14.28 6.69
C ASN A 18 4.69 13.64 8.08
N ALA A 19 5.90 13.39 8.58
CA ALA A 19 6.11 12.68 9.83
C ALA A 19 5.53 13.42 11.05
N GLN A 20 5.59 14.76 11.06
CA GLN A 20 5.07 15.56 12.16
C GLN A 20 3.53 15.45 12.22
N LEU A 21 2.86 15.65 11.09
CA LEU A 21 1.40 15.55 11.00
C LEU A 21 0.90 14.13 11.32
N MET A 22 1.66 13.10 10.92
CA MET A 22 1.32 11.71 11.29
C MET A 22 1.58 11.39 12.76
N ALA A 23 2.56 12.04 13.39
CA ALA A 23 2.79 11.89 14.82
C ALA A 23 1.67 12.52 15.67
N GLU A 24 1.05 13.60 15.20
CA GLU A 24 -0.10 14.26 15.84
C GLU A 24 -1.40 13.46 15.71
N GLN A 25 -1.51 12.60 14.69
CA GLN A 25 -2.73 11.83 14.39
C GLN A 25 -2.63 10.34 14.72
N LYS A 26 -1.79 9.95 15.69
CA LYS A 26 -1.58 8.54 16.09
C LYS A 26 -2.86 7.81 16.51
N ASP A 27 -3.83 8.53 17.06
CA ASP A 27 -5.13 7.96 17.44
C ASP A 27 -5.94 7.47 16.23
N ARG A 28 -5.78 8.14 15.08
CA ARG A 28 -6.44 7.79 13.81
C ARG A 28 -5.56 6.89 12.93
N PHE A 29 -4.25 7.05 13.03
CA PHE A 29 -3.25 6.31 12.27
C PHE A 29 -2.31 5.57 13.22
N PRO A 30 -2.72 4.39 13.71
CA PRO A 30 -1.86 3.60 14.60
C PRO A 30 -0.55 3.27 13.90
N GLN A 31 0.51 3.16 14.70
CA GLN A 31 1.81 2.74 14.19
C GLN A 31 1.68 1.39 13.47
N THR A 32 2.15 1.33 12.24
CA THR A 32 2.07 0.15 11.39
C THR A 32 3.40 -0.06 10.72
N ASN A 33 3.89 -1.29 10.76
CA ASN A 33 5.09 -1.68 10.01
C ASN A 33 4.72 -1.75 8.52
N LEU A 34 5.39 -0.92 7.72
CA LEU A 34 5.21 -0.86 6.28
C LEU A 34 6.48 -1.36 5.61
N PHE A 35 6.33 -1.97 4.45
CA PHE A 35 7.44 -2.34 3.57
C PHE A 35 7.21 -1.72 2.19
N ARG A 36 8.29 -1.57 1.44
CA ARG A 36 8.24 -1.10 0.05
C ARG A 36 8.13 -2.26 -0.92
N VAL A 37 7.37 -2.08 -1.99
CA VAL A 37 7.24 -3.09 -3.05
C VAL A 37 8.58 -3.33 -3.75
N GLU A 38 9.41 -2.29 -3.89
CA GLU A 38 10.75 -2.41 -4.46
C GLU A 38 11.67 -3.32 -3.63
N GLU A 39 11.59 -3.23 -2.31
CA GLU A 39 12.43 -4.01 -1.38
C GLU A 39 11.95 -5.45 -1.26
N ALA A 40 10.64 -5.66 -1.14
CA ALA A 40 10.08 -7.00 -0.93
C ALA A 40 9.98 -7.83 -2.22
N PHE A 41 9.75 -7.17 -3.37
CA PHE A 41 9.38 -7.88 -4.61
C PHE A 41 10.21 -7.47 -5.84
N GLY A 42 11.08 -6.45 -5.73
CA GLY A 42 11.89 -5.97 -6.86
C GLY A 42 11.14 -5.05 -7.83
N GLY A 43 10.02 -4.45 -7.40
CA GLY A 43 9.30 -3.42 -8.14
C GLY A 43 7.97 -3.87 -8.75
N TRP A 44 7.15 -2.89 -9.13
CA TRP A 44 5.78 -3.11 -9.59
C TRP A 44 5.69 -3.95 -10.87
N ASP A 45 6.57 -3.75 -11.85
CA ASP A 45 6.56 -4.55 -13.09
C ASP A 45 6.74 -6.04 -12.82
N LYS A 46 7.63 -6.39 -11.89
CA LYS A 46 7.88 -7.78 -11.48
C LYS A 46 6.69 -8.35 -10.71
N VAL A 47 6.08 -7.58 -9.81
CA VAL A 47 4.87 -7.97 -9.07
C VAL A 47 3.71 -8.24 -10.01
N MET A 48 3.44 -7.32 -10.93
CA MET A 48 2.35 -7.46 -11.89
C MET A 48 2.54 -8.71 -12.75
N LYS A 49 3.75 -8.94 -13.27
CA LYS A 49 4.07 -10.11 -14.09
C LYS A 49 4.02 -11.44 -13.33
N ALA A 50 4.44 -11.47 -12.06
CA ALA A 50 4.45 -12.70 -11.29
C ALA A 50 3.05 -13.09 -10.78
N HIS A 51 2.28 -12.11 -10.29
CA HIS A 51 1.07 -12.39 -9.52
C HIS A 51 -0.22 -12.15 -10.30
N PHE A 52 -0.28 -11.17 -11.21
CA PHE A 52 -1.54 -10.60 -11.69
C PHE A 52 -1.80 -10.67 -13.19
N VAL A 53 -0.82 -11.06 -14.01
CA VAL A 53 -1.08 -11.39 -15.43
C VAL A 53 -1.91 -12.65 -15.57
N SER A 54 -2.50 -12.86 -16.75
CA SER A 54 -3.21 -14.11 -17.05
C SER A 54 -2.29 -15.32 -16.88
N GLY A 55 -2.75 -16.32 -16.13
CA GLY A 55 -1.96 -17.49 -15.74
C GLY A 55 -0.93 -17.21 -14.63
N GLY A 56 -0.97 -16.02 -14.03
CA GLY A 56 -0.17 -15.63 -12.86
C GLY A 56 -0.61 -16.34 -11.59
N GLU A 57 0.06 -16.02 -10.47
CA GLU A 57 -0.18 -16.72 -9.20
C GLU A 57 -1.63 -16.61 -8.71
N LEU A 58 -2.25 -15.44 -8.85
CA LEU A 58 -3.65 -15.26 -8.45
C LEU A 58 -4.59 -16.20 -9.22
N ASP A 59 -4.43 -16.31 -10.54
CA ASP A 59 -5.25 -17.19 -11.39
C ASP A 59 -5.10 -18.65 -10.97
N LYS A 60 -3.87 -19.10 -10.69
CA LYS A 60 -3.60 -20.47 -10.24
C LYS A 60 -4.27 -20.77 -8.90
N LEU A 61 -4.17 -19.86 -7.93
CA LEU A 61 -4.80 -20.02 -6.62
C LEU A 61 -6.33 -20.06 -6.73
N LEU A 62 -6.91 -19.20 -7.57
CA LEU A 62 -8.35 -19.20 -7.83
C LEU A 62 -8.83 -20.46 -8.53
N ALA A 63 -8.04 -21.01 -9.46
CA ALA A 63 -8.34 -22.28 -10.11
C ALA A 63 -8.28 -23.45 -9.12
N ALA A 64 -7.25 -23.49 -8.27
CA ALA A 64 -7.08 -24.53 -7.25
C ALA A 64 -8.18 -24.50 -6.18
N GLY A 65 -8.63 -23.33 -5.75
CA GLY A 65 -9.69 -23.20 -4.74
C GLY A 65 -11.12 -23.49 -5.25
N ARG A 66 -11.29 -23.70 -6.56
CA ARG A 66 -12.57 -24.06 -7.18
C ARG A 66 -12.71 -25.56 -7.46
N GLY A 67 -11.63 -26.34 -7.30
CA GLY A 67 -11.62 -27.80 -7.42
C GLY A 67 -11.75 -28.47 -6.06
#